data_AF-A0A8B6D7S3-F1
#
_entry.id   AF-A0A8B6D7S3-F1
#
_cell.length_a   1.000
_cell.length_b   1.000
_cell.length_c   1.000
_cell.angle_alpha   90.00
_cell.angle_beta   90.00
_cell.angle_gamma   90.00
#
_symmetry.space_group_name_H-M   'P 1'
#
loop_
_entity.id
_entity.type
_entity.pdbx_description
1 polymer ?
#
loop_
_entity_poly.entity_id
_entity_poly.type
_entity_poly.pdbx_seq_one_letter_code
_entity_poly.pdbx_strand_id
1 'polypeptide(L)'
;MAMTNLHHINSVPIIDEDCLIYFVTYCKNSLKLAHATIKLYLAGIRHNYLRIGHPDPLSNCARLECILRGIKKSQNNVKQKRLPITSQILKQLCCMLQQGVFSPFVDLMLQCSFNLAFFGFLRCGEFTYSSKIARQDTLLIQNIDFDLNFQNFTVHLNSSKCDPFREGINITIFENDIFSPVDLMRRYIQVRKNHGARPDSYLFVNDEYNNAPLSRDTFIARLRESLFRLGYNDSKFCGHSFRIGAATSAAAAGVEDHIIQTLGRWSSDCYIRYIRTDPKTVCKAQSRMCCS
;
A
#
# COMPACT_ATOMS: atom_id res chain seq x y z
N MET A 1 8.17 -15.06 -49.42
CA MET A 1 9.48 -14.52 -49.04
C MET A 1 9.33 -13.97 -47.62
N ALA A 2 10.15 -14.47 -46.70
CA ALA A 2 10.35 -14.05 -45.31
C ALA A 2 9.19 -14.22 -44.30
N MET A 3 9.15 -15.38 -43.62
CA MET A 3 9.37 -15.47 -42.17
C MET A 3 9.53 -16.94 -41.73
N THR A 4 10.47 -17.63 -42.36
CA THR A 4 11.15 -18.80 -41.78
C THR A 4 12.40 -18.30 -41.06
N ASN A 5 12.67 -18.89 -39.89
CA ASN A 5 13.82 -18.68 -39.00
C ASN A 5 13.61 -17.66 -37.88
N LEU A 6 12.93 -18.11 -36.83
CA LEU A 6 13.35 -17.90 -35.43
C LEU A 6 12.79 -19.02 -34.54
N HIS A 7 12.96 -20.28 -34.96
CA HIS A 7 12.92 -21.41 -34.02
C HIS A 7 14.27 -21.49 -33.31
N HIS A 8 14.53 -20.52 -32.43
CA HIS A 8 15.27 -20.89 -31.22
C HIS A 8 14.29 -21.76 -30.43
N ILE A 9 14.41 -23.08 -30.60
CA ILE A 9 13.89 -24.05 -29.66
C ILE A 9 14.60 -23.73 -28.35
N ASN A 10 14.01 -22.84 -27.56
CA ASN A 10 14.34 -22.70 -26.15
C ASN A 10 13.95 -24.04 -25.55
N SER A 11 14.90 -24.97 -25.45
CA SER A 11 14.71 -26.26 -24.79
C SER A 11 14.52 -25.98 -23.30
N VAL A 12 13.30 -25.58 -22.94
CA VAL A 12 12.89 -25.48 -21.55
C VAL A 12 12.93 -26.91 -21.01
N PRO A 13 13.60 -27.14 -19.87
CA PRO A 13 13.83 -28.49 -19.35
C PRO A 13 12.51 -29.23 -19.20
N ILE A 14 12.47 -30.54 -19.41
CA ILE A 14 11.28 -31.32 -19.06
C ILE A 14 11.20 -31.34 -17.54
N ILE A 15 10.15 -30.75 -16.97
CA ILE A 15 9.89 -30.77 -15.53
C ILE A 15 8.86 -31.86 -15.22
N ASP A 16 9.28 -32.81 -14.39
CA ASP A 16 8.40 -33.80 -13.79
C ASP A 16 8.02 -33.43 -12.35
N GLU A 17 7.13 -34.22 -11.74
CA GLU A 17 6.66 -33.97 -10.39
C GLU A 17 7.81 -34.01 -9.37
N ASP A 18 8.78 -34.91 -9.52
CA ASP A 18 9.91 -35.03 -8.60
C ASP A 18 10.78 -33.77 -8.62
N CYS A 19 11.08 -33.21 -9.80
CA CYS A 19 11.79 -31.95 -9.94
C CYS A 19 11.08 -30.81 -9.19
N LEU A 20 9.75 -30.71 -9.31
CA LEU A 20 8.95 -29.71 -8.60
C LEU A 20 8.98 -29.93 -7.08
N ILE A 21 8.94 -31.19 -6.64
CA ILE A 21 9.05 -31.56 -5.23
C ILE A 21 10.42 -31.16 -4.67
N TYR A 22 11.51 -31.45 -5.39
CA TYR A 22 12.85 -31.03 -5.01
C TYR A 22 12.96 -29.51 -4.93
N PHE A 23 12.44 -28.80 -5.92
CA PHE A 23 12.42 -27.34 -5.95
C PHE A 23 11.67 -26.75 -4.74
N VAL A 24 10.47 -27.24 -4.44
CA VAL A 24 9.65 -26.78 -3.32
C VAL A 24 10.29 -27.12 -1.97
N THR A 25 10.91 -28.29 -1.86
CA THR A 25 11.66 -28.72 -0.67
C THR A 25 12.89 -27.85 -0.45
N TYR A 26 13.64 -27.54 -1.51
CA TYR A 26 14.77 -26.61 -1.48
C TYR A 26 14.32 -25.20 -1.08
N CYS A 27 13.22 -24.70 -1.66
CA CYS A 27 12.67 -23.40 -1.30
C CYS A 27 12.31 -23.30 0.19
N LYS A 28 11.77 -24.36 0.78
CA LYS A 28 11.48 -24.40 2.23
C LYS A 28 12.74 -24.56 3.06
N ASN A 29 13.57 -25.54 2.77
CA ASN A 29 14.63 -25.98 3.69
C ASN A 29 15.88 -25.11 3.57
N SER A 30 16.24 -24.72 2.35
CA SER A 30 17.45 -23.94 2.07
C SER A 30 17.16 -22.44 2.05
N LEU A 31 16.13 -22.03 1.29
CA LEU A 31 15.79 -20.60 1.15
C LEU A 31 14.85 -20.07 2.24
N LYS A 32 14.32 -20.95 3.11
CA LYS A 32 13.38 -20.61 4.19
C LYS A 32 12.17 -19.78 3.72
N LEU A 33 11.71 -20.01 2.48
CA LEU A 33 10.61 -19.24 1.89
C LEU A 33 9.27 -19.63 2.47
N ALA A 34 8.39 -18.65 2.62
CA ALA A 34 7.00 -18.88 3.01
C ALA A 34 6.25 -19.65 1.90
N HIS A 35 5.32 -20.51 2.30
CA HIS A 35 4.45 -21.30 1.42
C HIS A 35 3.80 -20.46 0.32
N ALA A 36 3.35 -19.24 0.65
CA ALA A 36 2.75 -18.34 -0.34
C ALA A 36 3.74 -17.92 -1.44
N THR A 37 5.00 -17.67 -1.10
CA THR A 37 6.07 -17.34 -2.07
C THR A 37 6.39 -18.55 -2.93
N ILE A 38 6.46 -19.75 -2.34
CA ILE A 38 6.67 -21.00 -3.08
C ILE A 38 5.56 -21.21 -4.12
N LYS A 39 4.29 -21.02 -3.74
CA LYS A 39 3.16 -21.08 -4.67
C LYS A 39 3.26 -20.03 -5.79
N LEU A 40 3.77 -18.84 -5.50
CA LEU A 40 3.98 -17.80 -6.52
C LEU A 40 5.07 -18.21 -7.52
N TYR A 41 6.16 -18.83 -7.06
CA TYR A 41 7.20 -19.34 -7.94
C TYR A 41 6.67 -20.47 -8.84
N LEU A 42 5.93 -21.43 -8.28
CA LEU A 42 5.26 -22.47 -9.07
C LEU A 42 4.31 -21.90 -10.12
N ALA A 43 3.54 -20.86 -9.76
CA ALA A 43 2.67 -20.18 -10.73
C ALA A 43 3.47 -19.49 -11.85
N GLY A 44 4.64 -18.94 -11.54
CA GLY A 44 5.57 -18.38 -12.53
C GLY A 44 6.14 -19.44 -13.47
N ILE A 45 6.54 -20.60 -12.94
CA ILE A 45 6.96 -21.77 -13.74
C ILE A 45 5.83 -22.17 -14.67
N ARG A 46 4.63 -22.45 -14.14
CA ARG A 46 3.45 -22.79 -14.93
C ARG A 46 3.16 -21.77 -16.03
N HIS A 47 3.15 -20.48 -15.68
CA HIS A 47 2.89 -19.42 -16.65
C HIS A 47 3.92 -19.42 -17.79
N ASN A 48 5.20 -19.61 -17.48
CA ASN A 48 6.24 -19.66 -18.51
C ASN A 48 6.00 -20.82 -19.48
N TYR A 49 5.66 -22.02 -18.99
CA TYR A 49 5.39 -23.21 -19.81
C TYR A 49 4.17 -23.05 -20.71
N LEU A 50 3.06 -22.57 -20.14
CA LEU A 50 1.85 -22.33 -20.92
C LEU A 50 2.09 -21.28 -22.01
N ARG A 51 2.85 -20.22 -21.70
CA ARG A 51 3.18 -19.14 -22.65
C ARG A 51 3.97 -19.62 -23.87
N ILE A 52 4.85 -20.60 -23.69
CA ILE A 52 5.65 -21.19 -24.78
C ILE A 52 4.96 -22.37 -25.47
N GLY A 53 3.69 -22.66 -25.14
CA GLY A 53 2.90 -23.73 -25.76
C GLY A 53 3.15 -25.14 -25.19
N HIS A 54 3.85 -25.26 -24.06
CA HIS A 54 4.05 -26.55 -23.39
C HIS A 54 2.86 -26.92 -22.47
N PRO A 55 2.66 -28.22 -22.17
CA PRO A 55 1.66 -28.67 -21.20
C PRO A 55 1.85 -28.05 -19.82
N ASP A 56 0.77 -27.99 -19.03
CA ASP A 56 0.83 -27.50 -17.64
C ASP A 56 1.72 -28.41 -16.79
N PRO A 57 2.90 -27.94 -16.33
CA PRO A 57 3.83 -28.77 -15.57
C PRO A 57 3.31 -29.10 -14.17
N LEU A 58 2.25 -28.41 -13.71
CA LEU A 58 1.62 -28.67 -12.42
C LEU A 58 0.39 -29.58 -12.54
N SER A 59 0.07 -30.08 -13.74
CA SER A 59 -1.04 -31.00 -13.93
C SER A 59 -0.75 -32.38 -13.32
N ASN A 60 -1.74 -32.95 -12.65
CA ASN A 60 -1.66 -34.29 -12.03
C ASN A 60 -0.56 -34.49 -10.96
N CYS A 61 -0.04 -33.43 -10.34
CA CYS A 61 0.99 -33.51 -9.31
C CYS A 61 0.43 -33.69 -7.87
N ALA A 62 -0.20 -34.84 -7.59
CA ALA A 62 -0.83 -35.10 -6.29
C ALA A 62 0.16 -35.14 -5.11
N ARG A 63 1.38 -35.66 -5.31
CA ARG A 63 2.43 -35.71 -4.27
C ARG A 63 2.93 -34.30 -3.97
N LEU A 64 3.11 -33.47 -5.00
CA LEU A 64 3.46 -32.06 -4.83
C LEU A 64 2.42 -31.33 -3.97
N GLU A 65 1.13 -31.55 -4.21
CA GLU A 65 0.07 -30.94 -3.40
C GLU A 65 0.09 -31.41 -1.94
N CYS A 66 0.34 -32.70 -1.69
CA CYS A 66 0.55 -33.23 -0.34
C CYS A 66 1.73 -32.53 0.36
N ILE A 67 2.85 -32.37 -0.33
CA ILE A 67 4.03 -31.69 0.20
C ILE A 67 3.70 -30.23 0.48
N LEU A 68 3.12 -29.49 -0.46
CA LEU A 68 2.71 -28.09 -0.24
C LEU A 68 1.79 -27.94 0.99
N ARG A 69 0.84 -28.86 1.17
CA ARG A 69 0.00 -28.91 2.39
C ARG A 69 0.83 -29.14 3.64
N GLY A 70 1.76 -30.08 3.62
CA GLY A 70 2.71 -30.34 4.71
C GLY A 70 3.57 -29.11 5.05
N ILE A 71 4.09 -28.43 4.03
CA ILE A 71 4.84 -27.17 4.17
C ILE A 71 3.97 -26.10 4.83
N LYS A 72 2.75 -25.88 4.32
CA LYS A 72 1.79 -24.92 4.87
C LYS A 72 1.49 -25.19 6.34
N LYS A 73 1.30 -26.45 6.73
CA LYS A 73 1.05 -26.84 8.13
C LYS A 73 2.29 -26.67 9.01
N SER A 74 3.46 -27.04 8.52
CA SER A 74 4.72 -26.92 9.27
C SER A 74 5.14 -25.47 9.51
N GLN A 75 4.77 -24.57 8.60
CA GLN A 75 4.97 -23.14 8.76
C GLN A 75 3.77 -22.59 9.54
N ASN A 76 3.87 -22.57 10.87
CA ASN A 76 3.03 -21.75 11.75
C ASN A 76 3.26 -20.27 11.40
N ASN A 77 2.71 -19.83 10.28
CA ASN A 77 2.84 -18.48 9.77
C ASN A 77 1.98 -17.55 10.61
N VAL A 78 2.43 -17.26 11.83
CA VAL A 78 2.00 -16.08 12.57
C VAL A 78 2.58 -14.89 11.83
N LYS A 79 1.94 -14.50 10.71
CA LYS A 79 2.28 -13.24 10.05
C LYS A 79 2.13 -12.16 11.12
N GLN A 80 3.21 -11.46 11.43
CA GLN A 80 3.14 -10.29 12.30
C GLN A 80 2.05 -9.37 11.74
N LYS A 81 0.97 -9.21 12.50
CA LYS A 81 -0.14 -8.37 12.10
C LYS A 81 0.34 -6.93 12.12
N ARG A 82 0.37 -6.31 10.94
CA ARG A 82 0.64 -4.89 10.77
C ARG A 82 -0.39 -4.09 11.57
N LEU A 83 0.07 -3.13 12.35
CA LEU A 83 -0.80 -2.27 13.15
C LEU A 83 -1.39 -1.13 12.30
N PRO A 84 -2.65 -0.73 12.55
CA PRO A 84 -3.28 0.41 11.90
C PRO A 84 -2.74 1.75 12.42
N ILE A 85 -2.59 2.74 11.55
CA ILE A 85 -2.54 4.16 11.97
C ILE A 85 -3.98 4.65 12.06
N THR A 86 -4.60 4.54 13.24
CA THR A 86 -5.97 5.03 13.45
C THR A 86 -6.02 6.55 13.47
N SER A 87 -7.22 7.15 13.38
CA SER A 87 -7.40 8.60 13.50
C SER A 87 -6.77 9.17 14.79
N GLN A 88 -6.82 8.43 15.90
CA GLN A 88 -6.18 8.82 17.16
C GLN A 88 -4.65 8.86 17.05
N ILE A 89 -4.04 7.83 16.44
CA ILE A 89 -2.59 7.79 16.23
C ILE A 89 -2.17 8.88 15.23
N LEU A 90 -2.95 9.08 14.16
CA LEU A 90 -2.72 10.16 13.20
C LEU A 90 -2.73 11.53 13.90
N LYS A 91 -3.70 11.77 14.79
CA LYS A 91 -3.78 13.02 15.56
C LYS A 91 -2.53 13.23 16.41
N GLN A 92 -2.07 12.21 17.12
CA GLN A 92 -0.84 12.28 17.92
C GLN A 92 0.40 12.56 17.06
N LEU A 93 0.52 11.90 15.90
CA LEU A 93 1.60 12.15 14.95
C LEU A 93 1.57 13.61 14.47
N CYS A 94 0.41 14.12 14.05
CA CYS A 94 0.28 15.50 13.59
C CYS A 94 0.61 16.51 14.70
N CYS A 95 0.08 16.34 15.91
CA CYS A 95 0.37 17.22 17.04
C CYS A 95 1.87 17.24 17.38
N MET A 96 2.54 16.08 17.36
CA MET A 96 3.98 16.01 17.61
C MET A 96 4.78 16.72 16.51
N LEU A 97 4.44 16.51 15.24
CA LEU A 97 5.12 17.18 14.12
C LEU A 97 4.92 18.71 14.15
N GLN A 98 3.79 19.20 14.65
CA GLN A 98 3.56 20.65 14.86
C GLN A 98 4.48 21.24 15.93
N GLN A 99 4.93 20.45 16.89
CA GLN A 99 5.87 20.86 17.93
C GLN A 99 7.33 20.83 17.47
N GLY A 100 7.60 20.28 16.27
CA GLY A 100 8.93 20.14 15.71
C GLY A 100 9.59 18.81 16.06
N VAL A 101 9.92 18.01 15.04
CA VAL A 101 10.60 16.71 15.17
C VAL A 101 11.81 16.64 14.27
N PHE A 102 11.66 17.12 13.04
CA PHE A 102 12.70 17.11 12.02
C PHE A 102 13.12 18.54 11.67
N SER A 103 12.57 19.10 10.60
CA SER A 103 12.69 20.51 10.22
C SER A 103 11.29 21.04 9.93
N PRO A 104 11.05 22.36 9.99
CA PRO A 104 9.73 22.93 9.70
C PRO A 104 9.16 22.47 8.36
N PHE A 105 10.02 22.36 7.33
CA PHE A 105 9.63 21.84 6.02
C PHE A 105 9.26 20.35 6.06
N VAL A 106 10.12 19.51 6.64
CA VAL A 106 9.92 18.06 6.69
C VAL A 106 8.71 17.71 7.55
N ASP A 107 8.50 18.42 8.67
CA ASP A 107 7.36 18.21 9.56
C ASP A 107 6.04 18.58 8.86
N LEU A 108 6.00 19.70 8.13
CA LEU A 108 4.85 20.09 7.31
C LEU A 108 4.58 19.06 6.20
N MET A 109 5.63 18.60 5.51
CA MET A 109 5.56 17.57 4.47
C MET A 109 5.01 16.25 5.01
N LEU A 110 5.48 15.81 6.18
CA LEU A 110 5.01 14.58 6.84
C LEU A 110 3.56 14.69 7.30
N GLN A 111 3.16 15.81 7.91
CA GLN A 111 1.76 16.05 8.26
C GLN A 111 0.87 15.95 7.02
N CYS A 112 1.28 16.60 5.92
CA CYS A 112 0.52 16.61 4.67
C CYS A 112 0.41 15.20 4.06
N SER A 113 1.52 14.48 3.96
CA SER A 113 1.55 13.12 3.42
C SER A 113 0.81 12.11 4.29
N PHE A 114 0.85 12.23 5.63
CA PHE A 114 0.09 11.38 6.53
C PHE A 114 -1.43 11.59 6.38
N ASN A 115 -1.87 12.84 6.26
CA ASN A 115 -3.27 13.18 6.03
C ASN A 115 -3.77 12.66 4.68
N LEU A 116 -3.01 12.92 3.62
CA LEU A 116 -3.33 12.41 2.28
C LEU A 116 -3.37 10.88 2.27
N ALA A 117 -2.40 10.21 2.90
CA ALA A 117 -2.39 8.76 2.98
C ALA A 117 -3.59 8.17 3.73
N PHE A 118 -4.02 8.83 4.82
CA PHE A 118 -5.14 8.39 5.63
C PHE A 118 -6.48 8.66 4.94
N PHE A 119 -6.80 9.92 4.63
CA PHE A 119 -8.10 10.30 4.07
C PHE A 119 -8.29 9.82 2.63
N GLY A 120 -7.21 9.69 1.86
CA GLY A 120 -7.26 9.09 0.51
C GLY A 120 -7.24 7.56 0.50
N PHE A 121 -7.17 6.91 1.68
CA PHE A 121 -7.01 5.45 1.81
C PHE A 121 -5.84 4.91 0.97
N LEU A 122 -4.77 5.70 0.82
CA LEU A 122 -3.73 5.42 -0.16
C LEU A 122 -2.84 4.26 0.28
N ARG A 123 -2.35 3.50 -0.70
CA ARG A 123 -1.18 2.65 -0.50
C ARG A 123 0.06 3.56 -0.53
N CYS A 124 1.07 3.24 0.27
CA CYS A 124 2.33 4.01 0.28
C CYS A 124 2.91 4.29 -1.13
N GLY A 125 2.86 3.30 -2.02
CA GLY A 125 3.39 3.45 -3.38
C GLY A 125 2.56 4.37 -4.30
N GLU A 126 1.38 4.82 -3.88
CA GLU A 126 0.54 5.75 -4.66
C GLU A 126 0.96 7.21 -4.45
N PHE A 127 1.72 7.53 -3.40
CA PHE A 127 2.18 8.90 -3.10
C PHE A 127 3.68 9.03 -2.80
N THR A 128 4.42 7.92 -2.65
CA THR A 128 5.88 7.91 -2.51
C THR A 128 6.55 7.43 -3.79
N TYR A 129 7.76 7.93 -4.05
CA TYR A 129 8.56 7.52 -5.18
C TYR A 129 9.18 6.13 -5.01
N SER A 130 9.33 5.44 -6.15
CA SER A 130 10.11 4.21 -6.29
C SER A 130 10.80 4.21 -7.66
N SER A 131 12.07 3.81 -7.70
CA SER A 131 12.84 3.69 -8.95
C SER A 131 12.26 2.68 -9.96
N LYS A 132 11.35 1.81 -9.51
CA LYS A 132 10.64 0.83 -10.35
C LYS A 132 9.38 1.40 -11.00
N ILE A 133 8.96 2.59 -10.60
CA ILE A 133 7.75 3.25 -11.06
C ILE A 133 8.18 4.34 -12.05
N ALA A 134 7.52 4.41 -13.21
CA ALA A 134 7.79 5.46 -14.18
C ALA A 134 7.44 6.82 -13.57
N ARG A 135 8.16 7.89 -13.94
CA ARG A 135 7.88 9.23 -13.41
C ARG A 135 6.42 9.65 -13.62
N GLN A 136 5.83 9.26 -14.75
CA GLN A 136 4.43 9.47 -15.09
C GLN A 136 3.43 8.80 -14.12
N ASP A 137 3.87 7.81 -13.35
CA ASP A 137 3.07 7.11 -12.34
C ASP A 137 3.38 7.61 -10.92
N THR A 138 4.19 8.67 -10.79
CA THR A 138 4.51 9.31 -9.51
C THR A 138 3.65 10.56 -9.34
N LEU A 139 3.20 10.81 -8.11
CA LEU A 139 2.36 11.96 -7.81
C LEU A 139 3.13 13.29 -7.89
N LEU A 140 2.67 14.18 -8.75
CA LEU A 140 3.24 15.50 -9.00
C LEU A 140 2.35 16.61 -8.41
N ILE A 141 2.87 17.84 -8.35
CA ILE A 141 2.09 18.99 -7.87
C ILE A 141 0.86 19.23 -8.74
N GLN A 142 0.98 19.11 -10.06
CA GLN A 142 -0.15 19.27 -11.00
C GLN A 142 -1.27 18.25 -10.84
N ASN A 143 -1.02 17.16 -10.10
CA ASN A 143 -2.07 16.17 -9.81
C ASN A 143 -2.98 16.60 -8.65
N ILE A 144 -2.72 17.75 -8.02
CA ILE A 144 -3.54 18.32 -6.96
C ILE A 144 -4.33 19.50 -7.53
N ASP A 145 -5.65 19.37 -7.52
CA ASP A 145 -6.57 20.42 -7.94
C ASP A 145 -7.42 20.88 -6.75
N PHE A 146 -7.43 22.18 -6.47
CA PHE A 146 -8.19 22.74 -5.36
C PHE A 146 -9.54 23.23 -5.83
N ASP A 147 -10.59 22.95 -5.06
CA ASP A 147 -11.87 23.60 -5.27
C ASP A 147 -11.74 25.13 -5.09
N LEU A 148 -12.58 25.88 -5.81
CA LEU A 148 -12.58 27.36 -5.81
C LEU A 148 -12.70 27.95 -4.41
N ASN A 149 -13.44 27.29 -3.52
CA ASN A 149 -13.67 27.76 -2.16
C ASN A 149 -12.75 27.09 -1.13
N PHE A 150 -11.74 26.32 -1.56
CA PHE A 150 -10.85 25.55 -0.69
C PHE A 150 -11.58 24.64 0.32
N GLN A 151 -12.78 24.16 -0.03
CA GLN A 151 -13.50 23.19 0.80
C GLN A 151 -12.99 21.76 0.60
N ASN A 152 -12.34 21.51 -0.53
CA ASN A 152 -11.74 20.22 -0.85
C ASN A 152 -10.59 20.40 -1.85
N PHE A 153 -9.80 19.33 -2.02
CA PHE A 153 -8.92 19.16 -3.18
C PHE A 153 -9.09 17.76 -3.75
N THR A 154 -8.85 17.63 -5.06
CA THR A 154 -8.84 16.36 -5.76
C THR A 154 -7.41 15.96 -6.09
N VAL A 155 -7.10 14.68 -5.83
CA VAL A 155 -5.84 14.04 -6.20
C VAL A 155 -6.09 13.12 -7.39
N HIS A 156 -5.44 13.42 -8.51
CA HIS A 156 -5.47 12.56 -9.68
C HIS A 156 -4.33 11.54 -9.63
N LEU A 157 -4.66 10.26 -9.48
CA LEU A 157 -3.68 9.17 -9.57
C LEU A 157 -3.67 8.64 -11.01
N ASN A 158 -2.53 8.79 -11.70
CA ASN A 158 -2.38 8.38 -13.11
C ASN A 158 -2.43 6.85 -13.33
N SER A 159 -2.17 6.06 -12.28
CA SER A 159 -2.36 4.61 -12.33
C SER A 159 -2.65 4.03 -10.97
N SER A 160 -3.43 2.95 -10.95
CA SER A 160 -3.64 2.14 -9.75
C SER A 160 -3.46 0.66 -10.08
N LYS A 161 -3.13 -0.15 -9.07
CA LYS A 161 -3.02 -1.62 -9.23
C LYS A 161 -4.30 -2.28 -9.75
N CYS A 162 -5.43 -1.62 -9.66
CA CYS A 162 -6.74 -2.12 -10.09
C CYS A 162 -7.25 -1.39 -11.33
N ASP A 163 -6.42 -0.59 -11.99
CA ASP A 163 -6.75 0.15 -13.21
C ASP A 163 -5.97 -0.44 -14.40
N PRO A 164 -6.50 -1.48 -15.06
CA PRO A 164 -5.85 -2.09 -16.21
C PRO A 164 -5.83 -1.19 -17.45
N PHE A 165 -6.67 -0.15 -17.49
CA PHE A 165 -6.82 0.75 -18.63
C PHE A 165 -6.06 2.08 -18.47
N ARG A 166 -5.52 2.36 -17.28
CA ARG A 166 -4.78 3.58 -16.93
C ARG A 166 -5.61 4.87 -17.14
N GLU A 167 -6.91 4.79 -16.92
CA GLU A 167 -7.79 5.97 -16.94
C GLU A 167 -7.49 6.91 -15.76
N GLY A 168 -6.79 6.39 -14.74
CA GLY A 168 -6.51 7.10 -13.51
C GLY A 168 -7.73 7.17 -12.61
N ILE A 169 -7.54 7.68 -11.38
CA ILE A 169 -8.63 7.86 -10.44
C ILE A 169 -8.50 9.18 -9.70
N ASN A 170 -9.63 9.88 -9.58
CA ASN A 170 -9.76 11.08 -8.78
C ASN A 170 -10.16 10.71 -7.36
N ILE A 171 -9.41 11.24 -6.38
CA ILE A 171 -9.70 11.09 -4.96
C ILE A 171 -9.91 12.48 -4.39
N THR A 172 -11.14 12.79 -4.00
CA THR A 172 -11.48 14.07 -3.38
C THR A 172 -11.32 13.98 -1.87
N ILE A 173 -10.61 14.94 -1.29
CA ILE A 173 -10.38 15.07 0.15
C ILE A 173 -11.01 16.39 0.61
N PHE A 174 -11.95 16.28 1.54
CA PHE A 174 -12.68 17.41 2.11
C PHE A 174 -11.99 17.97 3.34
N GLU A 175 -12.20 19.27 3.56
CA GLU A 175 -11.72 19.96 4.74
C GLU A 175 -12.42 19.45 6.00
N ASN A 176 -11.72 19.47 7.14
CA ASN A 176 -12.31 19.17 8.43
C ASN A 176 -11.59 19.88 9.58
N ASP A 177 -12.31 20.07 10.68
CA ASP A 177 -11.86 20.90 11.81
C ASP A 177 -10.72 20.28 12.64
N ILE A 178 -10.49 18.97 12.50
CA ILE A 178 -9.52 18.25 13.36
C ILE A 178 -8.14 18.23 12.72
N PHE A 179 -8.08 17.93 11.43
CA PHE A 179 -6.83 17.67 10.72
C PHE A 179 -6.50 18.74 9.68
N SER A 180 -7.48 19.53 9.28
CA SER A 180 -7.39 20.57 8.26
C SER A 180 -6.62 20.17 6.99
N PRO A 181 -6.93 19.01 6.37
CA PRO A 181 -6.13 18.47 5.27
C PRO A 181 -6.03 19.41 4.05
N VAL A 182 -7.04 20.24 3.77
CA VAL A 182 -7.03 21.12 2.60
C VAL A 182 -6.10 22.30 2.84
N ASP A 183 -6.24 22.99 3.97
CA ASP A 183 -5.31 24.05 4.37
C ASP A 183 -3.87 23.56 4.48
N LEU A 184 -3.67 22.37 5.04
CA LEU A 184 -2.36 21.76 5.19
C LEU A 184 -1.69 21.49 3.84
N MET A 185 -2.42 20.91 2.87
CA MET A 185 -1.93 20.69 1.51
C MET A 185 -1.63 22.02 0.82
N ARG A 186 -2.51 23.02 0.97
CA ARG A 186 -2.33 24.37 0.42
C ARG A 186 -1.06 25.03 0.94
N ARG A 187 -0.85 25.03 2.27
CA ARG A 187 0.36 25.57 2.90
C ARG A 187 1.62 24.85 2.40
N TYR A 188 1.59 23.53 2.33
CA TYR A 188 2.73 22.75 1.85
C TYR A 188 3.07 23.09 0.38
N ILE A 189 2.07 23.12 -0.51
CA ILE A 189 2.28 23.48 -1.92
C ILE A 189 2.77 24.93 -2.05
N GLN A 190 2.27 25.87 -1.24
CA GLN A 190 2.75 27.24 -1.23
C GLN A 190 4.23 27.33 -0.85
N VAL A 191 4.65 26.62 0.20
CA VAL A 191 6.07 26.54 0.59
C VAL A 191 6.89 25.95 -0.56
N ARG A 192 6.43 24.85 -1.19
CA ARG A 192 7.12 24.27 -2.35
C ARG A 192 7.29 25.27 -3.50
N LYS A 193 6.26 26.04 -3.83
CA LYS A 193 6.31 27.08 -4.88
C LYS A 193 7.30 28.20 -4.52
N ASN A 194 7.34 28.63 -3.27
CA ASN A 194 8.31 29.63 -2.80
C ASN A 194 9.77 29.14 -2.95
N HIS A 195 10.00 27.83 -2.87
CA HIS A 195 11.29 27.18 -3.15
C HIS A 195 11.46 26.75 -4.62
N GLY A 196 10.69 27.33 -5.56
CA GLY A 196 10.87 27.15 -7.00
C GLY A 196 10.27 25.88 -7.60
N ALA A 197 9.42 25.16 -6.86
CA ALA A 197 8.74 23.98 -7.41
C ALA A 197 7.77 24.37 -8.54
N ARG A 198 7.74 23.54 -9.58
CA ARG A 198 6.90 23.68 -10.78
C ARG A 198 5.75 22.65 -10.76
N PRO A 199 4.72 22.80 -11.62
CA PRO A 199 3.61 21.84 -11.69
C PRO A 199 4.06 20.38 -11.92
N ASP A 200 5.13 20.18 -12.70
CA ASP A 200 5.72 18.87 -13.01
C ASP A 200 6.68 18.35 -11.93
N SER A 201 6.85 19.07 -10.82
CA SER A 201 7.68 18.67 -9.69
C SER A 201 6.98 17.60 -8.85
N TYR A 202 7.76 16.72 -8.21
CA TYR A 202 7.24 15.72 -7.29
C TYR A 202 6.46 16.37 -6.15
N LEU A 203 5.28 15.82 -5.83
CA LEU A 203 4.43 16.36 -4.77
C LEU A 203 5.16 16.36 -3.43
N PHE A 204 5.73 15.22 -3.01
CA PHE A 204 6.50 15.11 -1.78
C PHE A 204 8.00 14.93 -2.06
N VAL A 205 8.82 15.70 -1.34
CA VAL A 205 10.29 15.69 -1.43
C VAL A 205 10.93 15.59 -0.05
N ASN A 206 12.19 15.13 0.01
CA ASN A 206 12.90 14.91 1.26
C ASN A 206 13.31 16.21 1.97
N ASP A 207 13.54 17.26 1.20
CA ASP A 207 13.98 18.58 1.69
C ASP A 207 13.61 19.68 0.67
N GLU A 208 13.67 20.93 1.11
CA GLU A 208 13.29 22.12 0.36
C GLU A 208 14.31 22.56 -0.71
N TYR A 209 15.52 21.98 -0.75
CA TYR A 209 16.62 22.45 -1.60
C TYR A 209 16.84 21.56 -2.83
N ASN A 210 16.82 20.25 -2.65
CA ASN A 210 17.27 19.28 -3.65
C ASN A 210 16.14 18.79 -4.57
N ASN A 211 14.87 19.09 -4.23
CA ASN A 211 13.69 18.54 -4.90
C ASN A 211 13.71 17.01 -5.07
N ALA A 212 14.51 16.32 -4.27
CA ALA A 212 14.66 14.87 -4.32
C ALA A 212 13.36 14.20 -3.84
N PRO A 213 12.75 13.32 -4.64
CA PRO A 213 11.45 12.76 -4.30
C PRO A 213 11.47 11.96 -3.00
N LEU A 214 10.37 12.01 -2.26
CA LEU A 214 10.20 11.22 -1.05
C LEU A 214 10.08 9.74 -1.40
N SER A 215 11.12 8.97 -1.09
CA SER A 215 11.10 7.52 -1.30
C SER A 215 10.20 6.81 -0.30
N ARG A 216 9.69 5.64 -0.68
CA ARG A 216 8.93 4.77 0.23
C ARG A 216 9.68 4.46 1.52
N ASP A 217 10.98 4.18 1.41
CA ASP A 217 11.79 3.74 2.56
C ASP A 217 12.05 4.93 3.49
N THR A 218 12.34 6.12 2.93
CA THR A 218 12.48 7.36 3.71
C THR A 218 11.18 7.69 4.45
N PHE A 219 10.03 7.61 3.78
CA PHE A 219 8.73 7.84 4.41
C PHE A 219 8.48 6.87 5.57
N ILE A 220 8.72 5.58 5.37
CA ILE A 220 8.51 4.57 6.41
C ILE A 220 9.48 4.78 7.59
N ALA A 221 10.73 5.14 7.32
CA ALA A 221 11.71 5.45 8.36
C ALA A 221 11.26 6.62 9.23
N ARG A 222 10.83 7.74 8.61
CA ARG A 222 10.32 8.92 9.34
C ARG A 222 9.04 8.64 10.11
N LEU A 223 8.13 7.85 9.55
CA LEU A 223 6.93 7.37 10.25
C LEU A 223 7.30 6.56 11.50
N ARG A 224 8.22 5.60 11.36
CA ARG A 224 8.64 4.74 12.48
C ARG A 224 9.34 5.52 13.58
N GLU A 225 10.21 6.44 13.20
CA GLU A 225 10.87 7.34 14.16
C GLU A 225 9.83 8.16 14.93
N SER A 226 8.83 8.71 14.23
CA SER A 226 7.74 9.47 14.84
C SER A 226 6.91 8.62 15.81
N LEU A 227 6.59 7.38 15.43
CA LEU A 227 5.85 6.44 16.28
C LEU A 227 6.66 5.99 17.50
N PHE A 228 7.96 5.77 17.33
CA PHE A 228 8.86 5.41 18.42
C PHE A 228 8.92 6.51 19.48
N ARG A 229 9.01 7.78 19.05
CA ARG A 229 8.98 8.95 19.95
C ARG A 229 7.67 9.06 20.74
N LEU A 230 6.55 8.59 20.16
CA LEU A 230 5.25 8.50 20.83
C LEU A 230 5.09 7.25 21.73
N GLY A 231 6.13 6.41 21.84
CA GLY A 231 6.12 5.19 22.68
C GLY A 231 5.49 3.96 22.02
N TYR A 232 5.22 4.00 20.71
CA TYR A 232 4.69 2.84 19.99
C TYR A 232 5.81 1.87 19.58
N ASN A 233 5.46 0.58 19.46
CA ASN A 233 6.32 -0.41 18.81
C ASN A 233 6.27 -0.22 17.28
N ASP A 234 7.22 0.56 16.77
CA ASP A 234 7.34 1.01 15.38
C ASP A 234 7.55 -0.15 14.38
N SER A 235 8.17 -1.26 14.81
CA SER A 235 8.45 -2.43 13.96
C SER A 235 7.20 -3.04 13.32
N LYS A 236 6.03 -2.86 13.96
CA LYS A 236 4.73 -3.36 13.49
C LYS A 236 4.04 -2.44 12.49
N PHE A 237 4.57 -1.24 12.25
CA PHE A 237 4.05 -0.27 11.31
C PHE A 237 4.81 -0.30 9.99
N CYS A 238 4.08 -0.04 8.90
CA CYS A 238 4.63 -0.02 7.55
C CYS A 238 3.76 0.84 6.64
N GLY A 239 4.14 0.99 5.36
CA GLY A 239 3.37 1.77 4.39
C GLY A 239 1.92 1.29 4.12
N HIS A 240 1.47 0.17 4.70
CA HIS A 240 0.07 -0.25 4.63
C HIS A 240 -0.77 0.19 5.83
N SER A 241 -0.11 0.65 6.90
CA SER A 241 -0.75 0.94 8.18
C SER A 241 -1.76 2.08 8.09
N PHE A 242 -1.53 3.09 7.23
CA PHE A 242 -2.51 4.15 6.95
C PHE A 242 -3.81 3.60 6.37
N ARG A 243 -3.75 2.84 5.27
CA ARG A 243 -4.95 2.27 4.64
C ARG A 243 -5.73 1.32 5.57
N ILE A 244 -5.04 0.54 6.40
CA ILE A 244 -5.69 -0.30 7.44
C ILE A 244 -6.37 0.58 8.48
N GLY A 245 -5.69 1.62 8.95
CA GLY A 245 -6.19 2.50 9.97
C GLY A 245 -7.31 3.43 9.52
N ALA A 246 -7.31 3.87 8.26
CA ALA A 246 -8.40 4.63 7.65
C ALA A 246 -9.69 3.81 7.64
N ALA A 247 -9.66 2.57 7.12
CA ALA A 247 -10.81 1.67 7.15
C ALA A 247 -11.25 1.32 8.57
N THR A 248 -10.30 1.04 9.47
CA THR A 248 -10.61 0.75 10.87
C THR A 248 -11.29 1.95 11.54
N SER A 249 -10.81 3.17 11.29
CA SER A 249 -11.37 4.39 11.88
C SER A 249 -12.73 4.74 11.30
N ALA A 250 -12.93 4.55 9.99
CA ALA A 250 -14.22 4.73 9.33
C ALA A 250 -15.27 3.77 9.88
N ALA A 251 -14.93 2.48 10.02
CA ALA A 251 -15.81 1.50 10.63
C ALA A 251 -16.13 1.83 12.10
N ALA A 252 -15.14 2.24 12.88
CA ALA A 252 -15.34 2.65 14.27
C ALA A 252 -16.21 3.92 14.40
N ALA A 253 -16.18 4.80 13.40
CA ALA A 253 -17.04 5.99 13.29
C ALA A 253 -18.46 5.65 12.81
N GLY A 254 -18.74 4.40 12.43
CA GLY A 254 -20.05 3.98 11.94
C GLY A 254 -20.32 4.35 10.48
N VAL A 255 -19.29 4.62 9.69
CA VAL A 255 -19.42 4.80 8.24
C VAL A 255 -19.89 3.48 7.63
N GLU A 256 -20.87 3.55 6.74
CA GLU A 256 -21.43 2.36 6.10
C GLU A 256 -20.39 1.62 5.25
N ASP A 257 -20.48 0.30 5.22
CA ASP A 257 -19.53 -0.58 4.56
C ASP A 257 -19.35 -0.25 3.07
N HIS A 258 -20.43 0.07 2.37
CA HIS A 258 -20.39 0.44 0.95
C HIS A 258 -19.62 1.75 0.72
N ILE A 259 -19.69 2.71 1.65
CA ILE A 259 -18.91 3.96 1.60
C ILE A 259 -17.44 3.66 1.90
N ILE A 260 -17.13 2.82 2.90
CA ILE A 260 -15.76 2.39 3.19
C ILE A 260 -15.14 1.69 1.97
N GLN A 261 -15.93 0.85 1.30
CA GLN A 261 -15.55 0.17 0.07
C GLN A 261 -15.19 1.16 -1.04
N THR A 262 -16.04 2.17 -1.27
CA THR A 262 -15.80 3.26 -2.22
C THR A 262 -14.56 4.08 -1.87
N LEU A 263 -14.44 4.57 -0.63
CA LEU A 263 -13.30 5.36 -0.16
C LEU A 263 -11.98 4.62 -0.35
N GLY A 264 -11.98 3.32 -0.02
CA GLY A 264 -10.83 2.47 -0.21
C GLY A 264 -10.60 2.02 -1.64
N ARG A 265 -11.54 2.15 -2.58
CA ARG A 265 -11.43 1.59 -3.93
C ARG A 265 -11.25 0.07 -3.90
N TRP A 266 -12.08 -0.62 -3.12
CA TRP A 266 -12.08 -2.08 -3.06
C TRP A 266 -13.17 -2.67 -3.95
N SER A 267 -12.81 -3.47 -4.96
CA SER A 267 -13.78 -4.10 -5.87
C SER A 267 -14.54 -5.29 -5.28
N SER A 268 -14.21 -5.69 -4.05
CA SER A 268 -14.82 -6.82 -3.33
C SER A 268 -14.72 -6.62 -1.83
N ASP A 269 -15.30 -7.54 -1.06
CA ASP A 269 -15.27 -7.61 0.41
C ASP A 269 -13.87 -7.74 1.05
N CYS A 270 -12.82 -7.59 0.24
CA CYS A 270 -11.45 -7.53 0.71
C CYS A 270 -11.19 -6.39 1.71
N TYR A 271 -12.05 -5.36 1.79
CA TYR A 271 -12.01 -4.30 2.80
C TYR A 271 -12.17 -4.84 4.23
N ILE A 272 -12.95 -5.93 4.43
CA ILE A 272 -13.16 -6.55 5.75
C ILE A 272 -11.82 -6.94 6.40
N ARG A 273 -10.82 -7.35 5.61
CA ARG A 273 -9.49 -7.72 6.12
C ARG A 273 -8.70 -6.54 6.70
N TYR A 274 -9.09 -5.31 6.36
CA TYR A 274 -8.49 -4.08 6.82
C TYR A 274 -9.10 -3.57 8.12
N ILE A 275 -10.37 -3.87 8.39
CA ILE A 275 -11.05 -3.45 9.61
C ILE A 275 -10.51 -4.27 10.78
N ARG A 276 -9.92 -3.58 11.75
CA ARG A 276 -9.45 -4.18 13.01
C ARG A 276 -10.46 -3.89 14.11
N THR A 277 -11.37 -4.83 14.32
CA THR A 277 -12.33 -4.75 15.43
C THR A 277 -11.59 -4.93 16.75
N ASP A 278 -11.54 -3.88 17.56
CA ASP A 278 -11.04 -3.98 18.93
C ASP A 278 -12.15 -4.49 19.87
N PRO A 279 -11.79 -5.01 21.07
CA PRO A 279 -12.79 -5.48 22.03
C PRO A 279 -13.79 -4.40 22.45
N LYS A 280 -13.40 -3.11 22.43
CA LYS A 280 -14.28 -1.99 22.75
C LYS A 280 -15.40 -1.83 21.71
N THR A 281 -15.09 -2.01 20.44
CA THR A 281 -16.05 -1.98 19.33
C THR A 281 -17.05 -3.12 19.47
N VAL A 282 -16.58 -4.32 19.83
CA VAL A 282 -17.46 -5.47 20.11
C VAL A 282 -18.38 -5.18 21.28
N CYS A 283 -17.85 -4.67 22.39
CA CYS A 283 -18.64 -4.29 23.57
C CYS A 283 -19.73 -3.24 23.23
N LYS A 284 -19.37 -2.20 22.47
CA LYS A 284 -20.31 -1.16 22.03
C LYS A 284 -21.39 -1.72 21.10
N ALA A 285 -21.03 -2.63 20.20
CA ALA A 285 -21.99 -3.30 19.32
C ALA A 285 -22.97 -4.15 20.11
N GLN A 286 -22.48 -4.97 21.06
CA GLN A 286 -23.31 -5.77 21.95
C GLN A 286 -24.24 -4.90 22.81
N SER A 287 -23.75 -3.76 23.30
CA SER A 287 -24.57 -2.82 24.08
C SER A 287 -25.73 -2.24 23.26
N ARG A 288 -25.50 -1.95 21.97
CA ARG A 288 -26.54 -1.45 21.06
C ARG A 288 -27.59 -2.50 20.72
N MET A 289 -27.24 -3.79 20.74
CA MET A 289 -28.21 -4.87 20.50
C MET A 289 -29.26 -4.98 21.62
N CYS A 290 -28.93 -4.50 22.83
CA CYS A 290 -29.83 -4.55 23.98
C CYS A 290 -30.78 -3.34 24.07
N CYS A 291 -30.57 -2.30 23.26
CA CYS A 291 -31.43 -1.12 23.23
C CYS A 291 -32.29 -1.16 21.96
N SER A 292 -33.45 -1.83 22.05
CA SER A 292 -34.55 -1.77 21.07
C SER A 292 -35.65 -0.87 21.60
#